data_AF-A0A834F9P5-F1
#
_entry.id   AF-A0A834F9P5-F1
#
_cell.length_a   1.000
_cell.length_b   1.000
_cell.length_c   1.000
_cell.angle_alpha   90.00
_cell.angle_beta   90.00
_cell.angle_gamma   90.00
#
_symmetry.space_group_name_H-M   'P 1'
#
loop_
_entity.id
_entity.type
_entity.pdbx_description
1 polymer ?
#
loop_
_entity_poly.entity_id
_entity_poly.type
_entity_poly.pdbx_seq_one_letter_code
_entity_poly.pdbx_strand_id
1 'polypeptide(L)' 'MQQVLPSQRYNAHMVPESSCLICSEPGLYVLCFDNSYSVLHSKKVSYSVEVVPPPDEQSPPPRGDVLLQ' A
#
# COMPACT_ATOMS: atom_id res chain seq x y z
N MET A 1 -19.00 6.30 1.90
CA MET A 1 -17.63 5.81 1.64
C MET A 1 -17.71 4.30 1.49
N GLN A 2 -17.33 3.74 0.33
CA GLN A 2 -17.30 2.29 0.13
C GLN A 2 -16.00 1.73 0.69
N GLN A 3 -16.09 0.70 1.52
CA GLN A 3 -14.90 0.04 2.07
C GLN A 3 -14.32 -0.90 1.03
N VAL A 4 -13.12 -0.58 0.52
CA VAL A 4 -12.41 -1.41 -0.48
C VAL A 4 -11.57 -2.49 0.19
N LEU A 5 -10.87 -2.13 1.28
CA LEU A 5 -10.06 -3.04 2.08
C LEU A 5 -10.47 -2.92 3.55
N PRO A 6 -10.73 -4.03 4.26
CA PRO A 6 -11.09 -3.98 5.67
C PRO A 6 -9.93 -3.49 6.55
N SER A 7 -10.25 -2.62 7.52
CA SER A 7 -9.30 -2.18 8.53
C SER A 7 -8.83 -3.39 9.36
N GLN A 8 -7.52 -3.53 9.50
CA GLN A 8 -6.87 -4.59 10.26
C GLN A 8 -5.78 -3.99 11.16
N ARG A 9 -5.46 -4.69 12.24
CA ARG A 9 -4.38 -4.30 13.14
C ARG A 9 -3.05 -4.84 12.62
N TYR A 10 -2.14 -3.93 12.28
CA TYR A 10 -0.78 -4.26 11.83
C TYR A 10 0.26 -3.99 12.91
N ASN A 11 1.34 -4.77 12.90
CA ASN A 11 2.46 -4.62 13.84
C ASN A 11 3.64 -3.86 13.20
N ALA A 12 3.34 -2.78 12.49
CA ALA A 12 4.28 -1.97 11.71
C ALA A 12 5.45 -1.34 12.50
N HIS A 13 5.39 -1.39 13.83
CA HIS A 13 6.45 -0.93 14.73
C HIS A 13 7.62 -1.92 14.81
N MET A 14 7.40 -3.19 14.46
CA MET A 14 8.42 -4.23 14.44
C MET A 14 9.08 -4.33 13.07
N VAL A 15 8.27 -4.30 12.00
CA VAL A 15 8.68 -4.40 10.60
C VAL A 15 7.73 -3.54 9.75
N PRO A 16 8.22 -2.77 8.76
CA PRO A 16 7.34 -2.03 7.86
C PRO A 16 6.39 -2.96 7.08
N GLU A 17 5.14 -2.52 6.93
CA GLU A 17 4.15 -3.26 6.16
C GLU A 17 4.17 -2.81 4.70
N SER A 18 4.06 -3.77 3.77
CA SER A 18 3.97 -3.52 2.33
C SER A 18 2.72 -4.21 1.80
N SER A 19 1.89 -3.46 1.06
CA SER A 19 0.67 -3.99 0.46
C SER A 19 0.38 -3.29 -0.86
N CYS A 20 -0.24 -4.01 -1.79
CA CYS A 20 -0.68 -3.51 -3.09
C CYS A 20 -2.18 -3.74 -3.25
N LEU A 21 -2.86 -2.81 -3.91
CA LEU A 21 -4.28 -2.90 -4.23
C LEU A 21 -4.47 -2.54 -5.71
N ILE A 22 -5.23 -3.37 -6.43
CA ILE A 22 -5.65 -3.05 -7.80
C ILE A 22 -6.88 -2.15 -7.73
N CYS A 23 -6.80 -0.97 -8.34
CA CYS A 23 -7.90 -0.04 -8.43
C CYS A 23 -8.89 -0.50 -9.50
N SER A 24 -9.88 -1.33 -9.13
CA SER A 24 -10.87 -1.88 -10.07
C SER A 24 -11.83 -0.84 -10.64
N GLU A 25 -12.15 0.21 -9.88
CA GLU A 25 -13.14 1.21 -10.24
C GLU A 25 -12.49 2.61 -10.21
N PRO A 26 -12.77 3.48 -11.19
CA PRO A 26 -12.23 4.84 -11.18
C PRO A 26 -12.83 5.65 -10.02
N GLY A 27 -11.99 6.35 -9.26
CA GLY A 27 -12.47 7.18 -8.16
C GLY A 27 -11.39 7.63 -7.19
N LEU A 28 -11.85 8.22 -6.07
CA LEU A 28 -11.00 8.67 -4.98
C LEU A 28 -10.79 7.53 -3.98
N TYR A 29 -9.56 7.03 -3.90
CA TYR A 29 -9.14 6.04 -2.91
C TYR A 29 -8.59 6.75 -1.66
N VAL A 30 -9.03 6.31 -0.48
CA VAL A 30 -8.63 6.89 0.81
C VAL A 30 -7.91 5.83 1.64
N LEU A 31 -6.65 6.11 2.00
CA LEU A 31 -5.90 5.32 2.95
C LEU A 31 -6.22 5.77 4.38
N CYS A 32 -6.74 4.87 5.20
CA CYS A 32 -7.15 5.17 6.57
C CYS A 32 -6.15 4.54 7.56
N PHE A 33 -5.42 5.38 8.29
CA PHE A 33 -4.56 4.94 9.39
C PHE A 33 -5.31 5.07 10.72
N ASP A 34 -5.78 3.93 11.23
CA ASP A 34 -6.59 3.87 12.45
C ASP A 34 -5.73 3.65 13.70
N ASN A 35 -5.86 4.55 14.69
CA ASN A 35 -5.18 4.45 15.99
C ASN A 35 -6.08 3.96 17.13
N SER A 36 -7.24 3.36 16.85
CA SER A 36 -8.21 2.91 17.87
C SER A 36 -7.64 1.89 18.87
N TYR A 37 -6.54 1.24 18.53
CA TYR A 37 -5.83 0.30 19.41
C TYR A 37 -4.87 0.97 20.41
N SER A 38 -4.72 2.31 20.41
CA SER A 38 -3.90 3.05 21.38
C SER A 38 -4.73 4.09 22.10
N VAL A 39 -5.30 3.67 23.22
CA VAL A 39 -6.21 4.47 24.05
C VAL A 39 -5.52 5.70 24.66
N LEU A 40 -4.25 5.58 25.03
CA LEU A 40 -3.52 6.60 25.79
C LEU A 40 -2.47 7.37 24.98
N HIS A 41 -2.04 6.82 23.85
CA HIS A 41 -0.86 7.30 23.13
C HIS A 41 -1.18 7.57 21.67
N SER A 42 -0.79 8.76 21.21
CA SER A 42 -0.78 9.09 19.78
C SER A 42 0.31 8.31 19.06
N LYS A 43 0.10 8.01 17.78
CA LYS A 43 1.12 7.39 16.92
C LYS A 43 1.52 8.34 15.80
N LYS A 44 2.82 8.35 15.49
CA LYS A 44 3.34 8.90 14.25
C LYS A 44 3.42 7.78 13.22
N VAL A 45 2.81 7.97 12.05
CA VAL A 45 2.85 7.01 10.95
C VAL A 45 3.71 7.58 9.83
N SER A 46 4.74 6.84 9.44
CA SER A 46 5.52 7.09 8.22
C SER A 46 4.98 6.17 7.13
N TYR A 47 4.68 6.72 5.96
CA TYR A 47 4.13 5.95 4.86
C TYR A 47 4.67 6.47 3.51
N SER A 48 4.66 5.58 2.52
CA SER A 48 4.91 5.89 1.11
C SER A 48 3.82 5.21 0.29
N VAL A 49 3.24 5.93 -0.66
CA VAL A 49 2.18 5.42 -1.54
C VAL A 49 2.53 5.78 -2.96
N GLU A 50 2.47 4.78 -3.83
CA GLU A 50 2.69 4.94 -5.26
C GLU A 50 1.50 4.35 -6.01
N VAL A 51 1.09 5.03 -7.09
CA VAL A 51 0.09 4.53 -8.03
C VAL A 51 0.84 4.06 -9.26
N VAL A 52 0.84 2.74 -9.47
CA VAL A 52 1.48 2.12 -10.65
C VAL A 52 0.44 2.05 -11.76
N PRO A 53 0.65 2.73 -12.90
CA PRO A 53 -0.23 2.57 -14.06
C PRO A 53 -0.14 1.14 -14.59
N PRO A 54 -1.19 0.64 -15.26
CA PRO A 54 -1.10 -0.65 -15.93
C PRO A 54 0.05 -0.62 -16.96
N PRO A 55 0.71 -1.76 -17.21
CA PRO A 55 1.75 -1.83 -18.21
C PRO A 55 1.19 -1.45 -19.58
N ASP A 56 1.87 -0.56 -20.30
CA ASP A 56 1.56 -0.33 -21.71
C ASP A 56 1.76 -1.64 -22.46
N GLU A 57 0.78 -2.07 -23.26
CA GLU A 57 0.88 -3.28 -24.11
C GLU A 57 2.04 -3.20 -25.14
N GLN A 58 2.81 -2.10 -25.17
CA GLN A 58 3.92 -1.86 -26.08
C GLN A 58 5.29 -1.72 -25.42
N SER A 59 5.45 -1.93 -24.11
CA SER A 59 6.80 -1.97 -23.53
C SER A 59 7.46 -3.34 -23.81
N PRO A 60 8.65 -3.40 -24.45
CA PRO A 60 9.39 -4.65 -24.55
C PRO A 60 9.68 -5.20 -23.14
N PRO A 61 9.73 -6.53 -22.94
CA PRO A 61 9.93 -7.11 -21.62
C PRO A 61 11.19 -6.53 -20.97
N PRO A 62 11.19 -6.26 -19.65
CA PRO A 62 12.37 -5.76 -18.97
C PRO A 62 13.51 -6.74 -19.23
N ARG A 63 14.56 -6.25 -19.91
CA ARG A 63 15.78 -7.01 -20.13
C ARG A 63 16.32 -7.37 -18.75
N GLY A 64 16.38 -8.68 -18.49
CA GLY A 64 16.72 -9.19 -17.18
C GLY A 64 18.06 -8.65 -16.70
N ASP A 65 18.02 -7.94 -15.59
CA ASP A 65 19.15 -7.86 -14.69
C ASP A 65 19.06 -9.06 -13.75
N VAL A 66 19.71 -10.14 -14.18
CA VAL A 66 20.26 -11.11 -13.24
C VAL A 66 21.24 -10.33 -12.37
N LEU A 67 20.89 -10.11 -11.11
CA LEU A 67 21.89 -9.96 -10.07
C LEU A 67 21.56 -10.92 -8.93
N LEU A 68 22.22 -12.08 -9.03
CA LEU A 68 22.54 -12.96 -7.93
C LEU A 68 23.16 -12.15 -6.79
N GLN A 69 22.52 -12.16 -5.62
CA GLN A 69 23.06 -12.65 -4.34
C GLN A 69 22.04 -12.47 -3.21
#